data_AF-A0A7K1BD29-F1
#
_entry.id   AF-A0A7K1BD29-F1
#
_cell.length_a   1.000
_cell.length_b   1.000
_cell.length_c   1.000
_cell.angle_alpha   90.00
_cell.angle_beta   90.00
_cell.angle_gamma   90.00
#
_symmetry.space_group_name_H-M   'P 1'
#
loop_
_entity.id
_entity.type
_entity.pdbx_description
1 polymer ?
#
loop_
_entity_poly.entity_id
_entity_poly.type
_entity_poly.pdbx_seq_one_letter_code
_entity_poly.pdbx_strand_id
1 'polypeptide(L)'
;MSSVVVTGTARQLVQPDRVSVGLGLSAVAADAATALDQVSARSITLRDRLADLGFEPGDWVTDGVGVAEEWEYRRDTHTLVGHRATTAVTVTIDRPDRMDRLAPLLRVAVGDAGAQVRELRWQVDDANPVRHELLGRAALDARRRAEAYTAALGLALGAVELISETPIVVAPDPVGDRPMLAMAARGAAAPEMAIGGGQVELAAEVHVRFAILRAGS
;
A
#
# COMPACT_ATOMS: atom_id res chain seq x y z
N MET A 1 -1.61 22.65 36.59
CA MET A 1 -2.58 21.53 36.69
C MET A 1 -1.79 20.26 36.40
N SER A 2 -1.97 19.20 37.20
CA SER A 2 -1.30 17.93 36.97
C SER A 2 -2.06 17.13 35.94
N SER A 3 -1.36 16.47 35.02
CA SER A 3 -1.96 15.68 33.95
C SER A 3 -1.23 14.36 33.74
N VAL A 4 -1.94 13.39 33.18
CA VAL A 4 -1.38 12.14 32.66
C VAL A 4 -1.56 12.14 31.15
N VAL A 5 -0.47 11.89 30.43
CA VAL A 5 -0.46 11.79 28.97
C VAL A 5 -0.22 10.34 28.61
N VAL A 6 -1.12 9.78 27.82
CA VAL A 6 -1.07 8.39 27.39
C VAL A 6 -1.35 8.28 25.89
N THR A 7 -0.76 7.26 25.29
CA THR A 7 -1.09 6.84 23.94
C THR A 7 -2.00 5.61 24.04
N GLY A 8 -3.18 5.71 23.43
CA GLY A 8 -4.10 4.59 23.24
C GLY A 8 -4.01 4.06 21.82
N THR A 9 -4.12 2.74 21.68
CA THR A 9 -3.96 2.07 20.39
C THR A 9 -5.06 1.06 20.17
N ALA A 10 -5.51 0.91 18.93
CA ALA A 10 -6.40 -0.17 18.52
C ALA A 10 -6.01 -0.67 17.13
N ARG A 11 -6.20 -1.96 16.88
CA ARG A 11 -5.87 -2.60 15.61
C ARG A 11 -6.94 -3.61 15.22
N GLN A 12 -7.16 -3.76 13.92
CA GLN A 12 -8.08 -4.77 13.39
C GLN A 12 -7.71 -5.15 11.97
N LEU A 13 -7.80 -6.45 11.71
CA LEU A 13 -7.71 -7.01 10.37
C LEU A 13 -9.03 -6.77 9.62
N VAL A 14 -8.91 -6.21 8.42
CA VAL A 14 -10.03 -5.93 7.52
C VAL A 14 -9.71 -6.40 6.12
N GLN A 15 -10.74 -6.73 5.35
CA GLN A 15 -10.55 -6.94 3.92
C GLN A 15 -10.27 -5.58 3.26
N PRO A 16 -9.28 -5.50 2.36
CA PRO A 16 -9.05 -4.29 1.59
C PRO A 16 -10.20 -4.04 0.62
N ASP A 17 -10.58 -2.78 0.46
CA ASP A 17 -11.65 -2.36 -0.45
C ASP A 17 -11.14 -2.29 -1.89
N ARG A 18 -9.85 -1.94 -2.05
CA ARG A 18 -9.19 -1.75 -3.34
C ARG A 18 -7.70 -2.08 -3.28
N VAL A 19 -7.11 -2.35 -4.44
CA VAL A 19 -5.65 -2.46 -4.60
C VAL A 19 -5.21 -1.62 -5.77
N SER A 20 -4.09 -0.91 -5.60
CA SER A 20 -3.40 -0.24 -6.71
C SER A 20 -2.08 -0.93 -7.02
N VAL A 21 -1.77 -1.04 -8.30
CA VAL A 21 -0.54 -1.62 -8.82
C VAL A 21 0.16 -0.56 -9.65
N GLY A 22 1.37 -0.17 -9.24
CA GLY A 22 2.23 0.69 -10.01
C GLY A 22 3.11 -0.12 -10.95
N LEU A 23 2.98 0.14 -12.25
CA LEU A 23 3.72 -0.52 -13.32
C LEU A 23 4.69 0.48 -13.96
N GLY A 24 5.92 0.04 -14.23
CA GLY A 24 6.92 0.80 -14.98
C GLY A 24 7.15 0.17 -16.35
N LEU A 25 7.01 0.95 -17.41
CA LEU A 25 7.37 0.57 -18.76
C LEU A 25 8.63 1.32 -19.16
N SER A 26 9.58 0.62 -19.79
CA SER A 26 10.78 1.26 -20.32
C SER A 26 11.29 0.55 -21.57
N ALA A 27 11.94 1.31 -22.44
CA ALA A 27 12.65 0.77 -23.59
C ALA A 27 13.94 1.57 -23.80
N VAL A 28 14.96 0.90 -24.35
CA VAL A 28 16.24 1.53 -24.71
C VAL A 28 16.43 1.34 -26.21
N ALA A 29 16.72 2.43 -26.92
CA ALA A 29 17.00 2.42 -28.35
C ALA A 29 18.16 3.35 -28.69
N ALA A 30 18.67 3.26 -29.92
CA ALA A 30 19.79 4.08 -30.37
C ALA A 30 19.47 5.59 -30.42
N ASP A 31 18.20 5.94 -30.69
CA ASP A 31 17.69 7.32 -30.70
C ASP A 31 16.46 7.47 -29.80
N ALA A 32 16.22 8.71 -29.35
CA ALA A 32 15.16 9.04 -28.40
C ALA A 32 13.75 8.79 -28.96
N ALA A 33 13.53 9.01 -30.25
CA ALA A 33 12.21 8.84 -30.87
C ALA A 33 11.83 7.35 -30.93
N THR A 34 12.75 6.49 -31.37
CA THR A 34 12.55 5.04 -31.39
C THR A 34 12.31 4.50 -29.97
N ALA A 35 13.02 4.99 -28.96
CA ALA A 35 12.80 4.57 -27.57
C ALA A 35 11.38 4.92 -27.10
N LEU A 36 10.91 6.13 -27.43
CA LEU A 36 9.56 6.59 -27.10
C LEU A 36 8.48 5.77 -27.82
N ASP A 37 8.67 5.47 -29.12
CA ASP A 37 7.75 4.65 -29.90
C ASP A 37 7.64 3.23 -29.32
N GLN A 38 8.76 2.64 -28.91
CA GLN A 38 8.77 1.32 -28.27
C GLN A 38 8.03 1.31 -26.92
N VAL A 39 8.21 2.33 -26.08
CA VAL A 39 7.46 2.45 -24.82
C VAL A 39 5.97 2.66 -25.09
N SER A 40 5.63 3.46 -26.10
CA SER A 40 4.24 3.70 -26.50
C SER A 40 3.56 2.42 -26.98
N ALA A 41 4.24 1.60 -27.77
CA ALA A 41 3.75 0.29 -28.22
C ALA A 41 3.50 -0.68 -27.04
N ARG A 42 4.40 -0.69 -26.04
CA ARG A 42 4.19 -1.48 -24.81
C ARG A 42 3.02 -0.98 -23.98
N SER A 43 2.83 0.35 -23.92
CA SER A 43 1.68 0.96 -23.23
C SER A 43 0.35 0.60 -23.89
N ILE A 44 0.30 0.62 -25.23
CA ILE A 44 -0.86 0.14 -26.01
C ILE A 44 -1.12 -1.34 -25.74
N THR A 45 -0.07 -2.17 -25.77
CA THR A 45 -0.19 -3.61 -25.46
C THR A 45 -0.75 -3.83 -24.06
N LEU A 46 -0.24 -3.13 -23.04
CA LEU A 46 -0.75 -3.21 -21.67
C LEU A 46 -2.23 -2.82 -21.61
N ARG A 47 -2.60 -1.69 -22.22
CA ARG A 47 -3.97 -1.19 -22.25
C ARG A 47 -4.92 -2.21 -22.87
N ASP A 48 -4.55 -2.79 -24.00
CA ASP A 48 -5.40 -3.76 -24.71
C ASP A 48 -5.55 -5.05 -23.87
N ARG A 49 -4.49 -5.49 -23.17
CA ARG A 49 -4.56 -6.62 -22.22
C ARG A 49 -5.39 -6.33 -20.98
N LEU A 50 -5.35 -5.10 -20.47
CA LEU A 50 -6.23 -4.69 -19.37
C LEU A 50 -7.70 -4.72 -19.83
N ALA A 51 -8.00 -4.24 -21.04
CA ALA A 51 -9.35 -4.33 -21.60
C ALA A 51 -9.81 -5.79 -21.79
N ASP A 52 -8.94 -6.70 -22.25
CA ASP A 52 -9.24 -8.14 -22.34
C ASP A 52 -9.60 -8.75 -20.96
N LEU A 53 -9.01 -8.25 -19.88
CA LEU A 53 -9.31 -8.63 -18.49
C LEU A 53 -10.53 -7.86 -17.91
N GLY A 54 -11.22 -7.08 -18.74
CA GLY A 54 -12.41 -6.31 -18.39
C GLY A 54 -12.12 -5.11 -17.47
N PHE A 55 -10.95 -4.50 -17.60
CA PHE A 55 -10.67 -3.18 -17.03
C PHE A 55 -11.17 -2.08 -17.95
N GLU A 56 -11.75 -1.04 -17.37
CA GLU A 56 -12.26 0.13 -18.09
C GLU A 56 -11.21 1.25 -18.13
N PRO A 57 -11.31 2.23 -19.06
CA PRO A 57 -10.35 3.34 -19.13
C PRO A 57 -10.19 4.17 -17.84
N GLY A 58 -11.16 4.13 -16.93
CA GLY A 58 -11.08 4.78 -15.62
C GLY A 58 -10.32 3.97 -14.56
N ASP A 59 -10.03 2.70 -14.81
CA ASP A 59 -9.34 1.81 -13.87
C ASP A 59 -7.82 2.01 -13.89
N TRP A 60 -7.26 2.76 -14.85
CA TRP A 60 -5.82 3.04 -14.89
C TRP A 60 -5.51 4.49 -15.23
N VAL A 61 -4.34 4.93 -14.80
CA VAL A 61 -3.79 6.26 -15.08
C VAL A 61 -2.34 6.10 -15.55
N THR A 62 -1.97 6.80 -16.62
CA THR A 62 -0.58 6.87 -17.07
C THR A 62 0.08 8.09 -16.44
N ASP A 63 1.14 7.84 -15.68
CA ASP A 63 1.87 8.81 -14.89
C ASP A 63 3.20 9.16 -15.55
N GLY A 64 3.20 10.27 -16.30
CA GLY A 64 4.39 10.87 -16.87
C GLY A 64 5.05 10.06 -17.98
N VAL A 65 5.86 10.75 -18.78
CA VAL A 65 6.72 10.16 -19.80
C VAL A 65 8.07 10.85 -19.70
N GLY A 66 9.15 10.07 -19.63
CA GLY A 66 10.52 10.57 -19.57
C GLY A 66 11.37 9.95 -20.67
N VAL A 67 12.30 10.73 -21.22
CA VAL A 67 13.34 10.22 -22.11
C VAL A 67 14.66 10.80 -21.66
N ALA A 68 15.66 9.95 -21.48
CA ALA A 68 17.00 10.32 -21.05
C ALA A 68 18.05 9.50 -21.80
N GLU A 69 19.27 10.01 -21.88
CA GLU A 69 20.41 9.20 -22.35
C GLU A 69 20.66 8.04 -21.39
N GLU A 70 20.96 6.88 -21.97
CA GLU A 70 21.36 5.68 -21.25
C GLU A 70 22.87 5.52 -21.38
N TRP A 71 23.56 5.56 -20.24
CA TRP A 71 24.99 5.42 -20.17
C TRP A 71 25.36 4.11 -19.49
N GLU A 72 26.28 3.35 -20.08
CA GLU A 72 26.90 2.21 -19.42
C GLU A 72 28.19 2.68 -18.74
N TYR A 73 28.25 2.48 -17.42
CA TYR A 73 29.38 2.82 -16.59
C TYR A 73 30.22 1.57 -16.34
N ARG A 74 31.42 1.47 -16.93
CA ARG A 74 32.38 0.40 -16.66
C ARG A 74 33.71 0.99 -16.26
N ARG A 75 34.07 0.87 -14.97
CA ARG A 75 35.32 1.27 -14.27
C ARG A 75 35.97 2.59 -14.73
N ASP A 76 36.47 2.68 -15.96
CA ASP A 76 37.19 3.84 -16.53
C ASP A 76 36.55 4.41 -17.80
N THR A 77 35.43 3.85 -18.26
CA THR A 77 34.75 4.23 -19.51
C THR A 77 33.26 4.48 -19.31
N HIS A 78 32.81 5.56 -19.94
CA HIS A 78 31.42 5.97 -20.04
C HIS A 78 31.01 5.81 -21.50
N THR A 79 30.20 4.82 -21.79
CA THR A 79 29.75 4.58 -23.16
C THR A 79 28.26 4.88 -23.25
N LEU A 80 27.90 5.81 -24.13
CA LEU A 80 26.50 6.04 -24.47
C LEU A 80 25.95 4.78 -25.13
N VAL A 81 24.97 4.15 -24.48
CA VAL A 81 24.28 2.95 -24.97
C VAL A 81 23.13 3.34 -25.90
N GLY A 82 22.54 4.52 -25.68
CA GLY A 82 21.44 5.05 -26.46
C GLY A 82 20.57 5.98 -25.62
N HIS A 83 19.27 5.90 -25.81
CA HIS A 83 18.27 6.65 -25.05
C HIS A 83 17.28 5.68 -24.42
N ARG A 84 16.97 5.92 -23.16
CA ARG A 84 15.92 5.23 -22.41
C ARG A 84 14.68 6.10 -22.35
N ALA A 85 13.57 5.56 -22.86
CA ALA A 85 12.25 6.10 -22.56
C ALA A 85 11.63 5.33 -21.39
N THR A 86 10.87 6.02 -20.54
CA THR A 86 10.13 5.45 -19.42
C THR A 86 8.75 6.08 -19.31
N THR A 87 7.78 5.29 -18.82
CA THR A 87 6.47 5.77 -18.39
C THR A 87 6.00 4.91 -17.22
N ALA A 88 5.16 5.46 -16.35
CA ALA A 88 4.52 4.70 -15.30
C ALA A 88 3.02 4.58 -15.57
N VAL A 89 2.42 3.47 -15.16
CA VAL A 89 0.98 3.23 -15.25
C VAL A 89 0.52 2.71 -13.89
N THR A 90 -0.43 3.40 -13.29
CA THR A 90 -1.08 2.96 -12.06
C THR A 90 -2.41 2.33 -12.42
N VAL A 91 -2.59 1.05 -12.11
CA VAL A 91 -3.87 0.33 -12.30
C VAL A 91 -4.53 0.14 -10.94
N THR A 92 -5.81 0.45 -10.84
CA THR A 92 -6.62 0.29 -9.63
C THR A 92 -7.68 -0.78 -9.85
N ILE A 93 -7.75 -1.75 -8.94
CA ILE A 93 -8.90 -2.62 -8.78
C ILE A 93 -9.72 -2.05 -7.63
N ASP A 94 -10.86 -1.44 -7.95
CA ASP A 94 -11.67 -0.62 -7.07
C ASP A 94 -12.76 -1.37 -6.32
N ARG A 95 -12.90 -2.68 -6.57
CA ARG A 95 -13.94 -3.51 -5.96
C ARG A 95 -13.39 -4.84 -5.42
N PRO A 96 -13.80 -5.27 -4.22
CA PRO A 96 -13.38 -6.56 -3.63
C PRO A 96 -13.72 -7.78 -4.49
N ASP A 97 -14.81 -7.75 -5.25
CA ASP A 97 -15.24 -8.85 -6.11
C ASP A 97 -14.39 -9.01 -7.38
N ARG A 98 -13.52 -8.05 -7.68
CA ARG A 98 -12.57 -8.09 -8.82
C ARG A 98 -11.13 -8.40 -8.39
N MET A 99 -10.91 -8.68 -7.10
CA MET A 99 -9.55 -8.81 -6.56
C MET A 99 -8.81 -10.04 -7.12
N ASP A 100 -9.55 -11.03 -7.59
CA ASP A 100 -9.06 -12.20 -8.34
C ASP A 100 -8.37 -11.82 -9.66
N ARG A 101 -8.66 -10.65 -10.23
CA ARG A 101 -8.02 -10.14 -11.46
C ARG A 101 -6.60 -9.65 -11.26
N LEU A 102 -6.14 -9.50 -10.03
CA LEU A 102 -4.79 -9.02 -9.72
C LEU A 102 -3.69 -9.92 -10.29
N ALA A 103 -3.81 -11.24 -10.10
CA ALA A 103 -2.82 -12.18 -10.61
C ALA A 103 -2.79 -12.24 -12.16
N PRO A 104 -3.93 -12.32 -12.86
CA PRO A 104 -3.98 -12.14 -14.32
C PRO A 104 -3.38 -10.82 -14.81
N LEU A 105 -3.70 -9.69 -14.15
CA LEU A 105 -3.14 -8.38 -14.48
C LEU A 105 -1.62 -8.40 -14.43
N LEU A 106 -1.03 -8.90 -13.33
CA LEU A 106 0.42 -8.94 -13.17
C LEU A 106 1.08 -9.84 -14.21
N ARG A 107 0.43 -10.96 -14.54
CA ARG A 107 0.91 -11.90 -15.56
C ARG A 107 0.99 -11.25 -16.94
N VAL A 108 -0.07 -10.57 -17.39
CA VAL A 108 -0.07 -9.90 -18.71
C VAL A 108 0.82 -8.66 -18.71
N ALA A 109 0.87 -7.91 -17.61
CA ALA A 109 1.73 -6.74 -17.52
C ALA A 109 3.21 -7.11 -17.66
N VAL A 110 3.67 -8.14 -16.94
CA VAL A 110 5.07 -8.58 -17.00
C VAL A 110 5.35 -9.36 -18.28
N GLY A 111 4.49 -10.32 -18.63
CA GLY A 111 4.71 -11.26 -19.73
C GLY A 111 4.55 -10.64 -21.12
N ASP A 112 3.50 -9.85 -21.32
CA ASP A 112 3.13 -9.36 -22.66
C ASP A 112 3.61 -7.93 -22.88
N ALA A 113 3.46 -7.05 -21.89
CA ALA A 113 3.85 -5.64 -22.00
C ALA A 113 5.31 -5.36 -21.57
N GLY A 114 5.99 -6.35 -20.96
CA GLY A 114 7.35 -6.18 -20.45
C GLY A 114 7.43 -5.12 -19.34
N ALA A 115 6.39 -4.99 -18.54
CA ALA A 115 6.32 -4.06 -17.42
C ALA A 115 7.10 -4.57 -16.20
N GLN A 116 7.60 -3.62 -15.43
CA GLN A 116 8.18 -3.85 -14.11
C GLN A 116 7.14 -3.49 -13.06
N VAL A 117 6.86 -4.40 -12.13
CA VAL A 117 6.00 -4.09 -10.97
C VAL A 117 6.81 -3.25 -9.99
N ARG A 118 6.38 -2.00 -9.79
CA ARG A 118 7.07 -1.02 -8.93
C ARG A 118 6.51 -1.02 -7.53
N GLU A 119 5.19 -1.05 -7.42
CA GLU A 119 4.49 -1.08 -6.14
C GLU A 119 3.18 -1.85 -6.25
N LEU A 120 2.75 -2.40 -5.12
CA LEU A 120 1.45 -3.00 -4.93
C LEU A 120 0.95 -2.50 -3.58
N ARG A 121 -0.19 -1.81 -3.57
CA ARG A 121 -0.70 -1.14 -2.38
C ARG A 121 -2.16 -1.51 -2.16
N TRP A 122 -2.41 -2.17 -1.05
CA TRP A 122 -3.75 -2.40 -0.55
C TRP A 122 -4.28 -1.15 0.12
N GLN A 123 -5.55 -0.86 -0.09
CA GLN A 123 -6.19 0.33 0.49
C GLN A 123 -7.55 -0.05 1.05
N VAL A 124 -7.91 0.64 2.12
CA VAL A 124 -9.22 0.57 2.76
C VAL A 124 -9.83 1.95 2.66
N ASP A 125 -11.07 2.04 2.21
CA ASP A 125 -11.78 3.30 2.00
C ASP A 125 -11.78 4.13 3.30
N ASP A 126 -11.70 5.46 3.16
CA ASP A 126 -11.76 6.37 4.30
C ASP A 126 -13.15 6.35 4.97
N ALA A 127 -14.21 6.02 4.20
CA ALA A 127 -15.56 5.82 4.70
C ALA A 127 -15.78 4.44 5.38
N ASN A 128 -14.77 3.57 5.42
CA ASN A 128 -14.92 2.24 6.01
C ASN A 128 -15.26 2.36 7.52
N PRO A 129 -16.39 1.78 7.98
CA PRO A 129 -16.90 1.98 9.34
C PRO A 129 -15.94 1.48 10.42
N VAL A 130 -15.05 0.53 10.09
CA VAL A 130 -14.03 0.02 11.02
C VAL A 130 -13.06 1.12 11.46
N ARG A 131 -12.83 2.15 10.63
CA ARG A 131 -11.98 3.29 10.99
C ARG A 131 -12.54 4.05 12.20
N HIS A 132 -13.83 4.34 12.21
CA HIS A 132 -14.48 5.01 13.36
C HIS A 132 -14.51 4.12 14.60
N GLU A 133 -14.75 2.81 14.43
CA GLU A 133 -14.70 1.86 15.54
C GLU A 133 -13.31 1.82 16.19
N LEU A 134 -12.25 1.81 15.37
CA LEU A 134 -10.86 1.83 15.81
C LEU A 134 -10.52 3.05 16.65
N LEU A 135 -10.97 4.25 16.25
CA LEU A 135 -10.75 5.48 17.02
C LEU A 135 -11.41 5.38 18.41
N GLY A 136 -12.65 4.91 18.47
CA GLY A 136 -13.36 4.70 19.75
C GLY A 136 -12.63 3.71 20.66
N ARG A 137 -12.15 2.59 20.11
CA ARG A 137 -11.38 1.60 20.87
C ARG A 137 -10.02 2.13 21.34
N ALA A 138 -9.33 2.91 20.51
CA ALA A 138 -8.06 3.54 20.87
C ALA A 138 -8.25 4.56 22.00
N ALA A 139 -9.32 5.35 21.98
CA ALA A 139 -9.66 6.28 23.06
C ALA A 139 -9.99 5.55 24.38
N LEU A 140 -10.75 4.46 24.31
CA LEU A 140 -11.02 3.62 25.48
C LEU A 140 -9.75 2.96 26.03
N ASP A 141 -8.82 2.57 25.14
CA ASP A 141 -7.51 2.05 25.54
C ASP A 141 -6.66 3.09 26.26
N ALA A 142 -6.59 4.32 25.72
CA ALA A 142 -5.95 5.45 26.40
C ALA A 142 -6.53 5.66 27.79
N ARG A 143 -7.86 5.70 27.93
CA ARG A 143 -8.52 5.87 29.22
C ARG A 143 -8.13 4.77 30.21
N ARG A 144 -8.20 3.49 29.82
CA ARG A 144 -7.81 2.36 30.68
C ARG A 144 -6.37 2.47 31.18
N ARG A 145 -5.44 2.88 30.31
CA ARG A 145 -4.03 3.09 30.69
C ARG A 145 -3.89 4.23 31.69
N ALA A 146 -4.57 5.35 31.47
CA ALA A 146 -4.55 6.49 32.37
C ALA A 146 -5.16 6.16 33.75
N GLU A 147 -6.26 5.41 33.78
CA GLU A 147 -6.87 4.88 35.01
C GLU A 147 -5.90 3.97 35.77
N ALA A 148 -5.18 3.08 35.07
CA ALA A 148 -4.17 2.22 35.69
C ALA A 148 -3.03 3.03 36.33
N TYR A 149 -2.53 4.07 35.65
CA TYR A 149 -1.47 4.93 36.20
C TYR A 149 -1.95 5.73 37.41
N THR A 150 -3.13 6.36 37.35
CA THR A 150 -3.63 7.16 38.47
C THR A 150 -3.95 6.29 39.67
N ALA A 151 -4.59 5.13 39.48
CA ALA A 151 -4.88 4.17 40.55
C ALA A 151 -3.60 3.66 41.24
N ALA A 152 -2.57 3.31 40.47
CA ALA A 152 -1.29 2.85 41.02
C ALA A 152 -0.57 3.92 41.86
N LEU A 153 -0.85 5.21 41.61
CA LEU A 153 -0.26 6.35 42.31
C LEU A 153 -1.15 6.91 43.44
N GLY A 154 -2.31 6.28 43.72
CA GLY A 154 -3.26 6.80 44.72
C GLY A 154 -3.91 8.13 44.31
N LEU A 155 -4.08 8.34 43.01
CA LEU A 155 -4.69 9.53 42.40
C LEU A 155 -5.99 9.13 41.69
N ALA A 156 -6.82 10.11 41.35
CA ALA A 156 -8.03 9.90 40.55
C ALA A 156 -7.86 10.49 39.14
N LEU A 157 -8.42 9.81 38.13
CA LEU A 157 -8.43 10.32 36.76
C LEU A 157 -9.49 11.44 36.62
N GLY A 158 -9.09 12.59 36.09
CA GLY A 158 -9.96 13.74 35.85
C GLY A 158 -10.49 13.82 34.42
N ALA A 159 -10.99 15.00 34.06
CA ALA A 159 -11.54 15.27 32.72
C ALA A 159 -10.48 15.15 31.61
N VAL A 160 -10.94 14.87 30.39
CA VAL A 160 -10.10 14.93 29.19
C VAL A 160 -9.73 16.38 28.90
N GLU A 161 -8.44 16.67 28.79
CA GLU A 161 -7.92 18.01 28.49
C GLU A 161 -7.52 18.18 27.02
N LEU A 162 -7.07 17.10 26.38
CA LEU A 162 -6.63 17.10 24.98
C LEU A 162 -6.81 15.71 24.40
N ILE A 163 -7.32 15.65 23.16
CA ILE A 163 -7.22 14.49 22.29
C ILE A 163 -6.49 14.94 21.03
N SER A 164 -5.43 14.23 20.67
CA SER A 164 -4.70 14.40 19.42
C SER A 164 -4.65 13.06 18.73
N GLU A 165 -5.13 12.99 17.50
CA GLU A 165 -5.14 11.76 16.71
C GLU A 165 -4.01 11.77 15.67
N THR A 166 -3.60 10.57 15.28
CA THR A 166 -2.75 10.36 14.11
C THR A 166 -3.58 9.74 12.98
N PRO A 167 -3.29 10.04 11.70
CA PRO A 167 -3.98 9.41 10.59
C PRO A 167 -3.93 7.89 10.71
N ILE A 168 -5.07 7.22 10.53
CA ILE A 168 -5.12 5.75 10.50
C ILE A 168 -4.26 5.28 9.33
N VAL A 169 -3.30 4.41 9.63
CA VAL A 169 -2.40 3.84 8.64
C VAL A 169 -2.89 2.44 8.29
N VAL A 170 -2.97 2.16 6.98
CA VAL A 170 -3.11 0.80 6.45
C VAL A 170 -1.72 0.18 6.41
N ALA A 171 -1.52 -0.95 7.10
CA ALA A 171 -0.25 -1.67 6.99
C ALA A 171 -0.02 -2.06 5.51
N PRO A 172 1.19 -1.81 4.96
CA PRO A 172 1.45 -1.99 3.53
C PRO A 172 1.33 -3.44 3.05
N ASP A 173 1.54 -4.40 3.95
CA ASP A 173 1.49 -5.83 3.66
C ASP A 173 0.24 -6.47 4.28
N PRO A 174 -0.54 -7.27 3.53
CA PRO A 174 -1.58 -8.11 4.08
C PRO A 174 -1.03 -9.06 5.14
N VAL A 175 -1.78 -9.21 6.21
CA VAL A 175 -1.57 -10.21 7.25
C VAL A 175 -2.29 -11.49 6.81
N GLY A 176 -1.65 -12.25 5.92
CA GLY A 176 -2.18 -13.53 5.42
C GLY A 176 -1.14 -14.29 4.60
N ASP A 177 -1.02 -15.59 4.87
CA ASP A 177 -0.11 -16.58 4.26
C ASP A 177 1.12 -15.98 3.56
N ARG A 178 2.12 -15.59 4.37
CA ARG A 178 3.50 -15.64 3.86
C ARG A 178 3.65 -17.02 3.24
N PRO A 179 3.98 -17.15 1.94
CA PRO A 179 4.25 -18.45 1.39
C PRO A 179 5.47 -18.96 2.17
N MET A 180 5.23 -19.87 3.13
CA MET A 180 6.26 -20.83 3.50
C MET A 180 6.63 -21.44 2.16
N LEU A 181 7.84 -21.14 1.70
CA LEU A 181 8.38 -21.65 0.45
C LEU A 181 8.44 -23.18 0.59
N ALA A 182 7.31 -23.84 0.38
CA ALA A 182 7.21 -25.28 0.32
C ALA A 182 7.99 -25.65 -0.93
N MET A 183 9.19 -26.18 -0.70
CA MET A 183 10.07 -26.78 -1.69
C MET A 183 9.26 -27.44 -2.79
N ALA A 184 9.23 -26.79 -3.96
CA ALA A 184 8.46 -27.23 -5.10
C ALA A 184 8.87 -28.65 -5.50
N ALA A 185 7.94 -29.59 -5.36
CA ALA A 185 8.00 -30.86 -6.06
C ALA A 185 7.91 -30.59 -7.56
N ARG A 186 8.88 -31.12 -8.32
CA ARG A 186 8.95 -31.07 -9.78
C ARG A 186 7.64 -31.58 -10.40
N GLY A 187 6.98 -30.76 -11.22
CA GLY A 187 5.99 -31.23 -12.20
C GLY A 187 4.64 -30.52 -12.26
N ALA A 188 4.36 -29.52 -11.42
CA ALA A 188 3.14 -28.73 -11.52
C ALA A 188 3.31 -27.54 -12.49
N ALA A 189 2.20 -27.11 -13.10
CA ALA A 189 2.10 -25.87 -13.88
C ALA A 189 2.82 -24.71 -13.19
N ALA A 190 3.33 -23.74 -13.97
CA ALA A 190 4.09 -22.59 -13.48
C ALA A 190 3.48 -22.07 -12.16
N PRO A 191 4.26 -21.95 -11.07
CA PRO A 191 3.73 -21.60 -9.77
C PRO A 191 2.96 -20.30 -9.91
N GLU A 192 1.64 -20.38 -9.72
CA GLU A 192 0.79 -19.21 -9.72
C GLU A 192 1.20 -18.38 -8.50
N MET A 193 1.57 -17.12 -8.71
CA MET A 193 1.89 -16.24 -7.59
C MET A 193 0.64 -16.19 -6.68
N ALA A 194 0.77 -16.74 -5.47
CA ALA A 194 -0.28 -16.68 -4.46
C ALA A 194 -0.36 -15.26 -3.92
N ILE A 195 -1.05 -14.39 -4.67
CA ILE A 195 -1.36 -13.04 -4.25
C ILE A 195 -2.74 -13.09 -3.63
N GLY A 196 -2.79 -13.62 -2.41
CA GLY A 196 -4.01 -13.54 -1.61
C GLY A 196 -4.25 -12.07 -1.29
N GLY A 197 -5.43 -11.55 -1.63
CA GLY A 197 -5.93 -10.27 -1.14
C GLY A 197 -6.29 -10.34 0.34
N GLY A 198 -5.37 -10.87 1.15
CA GLY A 198 -5.54 -11.15 2.56
C GLY A 198 -5.94 -9.91 3.34
N GLN A 199 -6.22 -10.11 4.62
CA GLN A 199 -6.64 -8.99 5.46
C GLN A 199 -5.49 -8.01 5.65
N VAL A 200 -5.75 -6.72 5.57
CA VAL A 200 -4.80 -5.68 5.97
C VAL A 200 -5.09 -5.25 7.40
N GLU A 201 -4.04 -4.92 8.15
CA GLU A 201 -4.20 -4.34 9.48
C GLU A 201 -4.45 -2.83 9.37
N LEU A 202 -5.58 -2.38 9.89
CA LEU A 202 -5.81 -0.98 10.23
C LEU A 202 -5.35 -0.73 11.66
N ALA A 203 -4.53 0.30 11.85
CA ALA A 203 -4.07 0.73 13.17
C ALA A 203 -4.50 2.18 13.45
N ALA A 204 -5.15 2.39 14.59
CA ALA A 204 -5.47 3.70 15.13
C ALA A 204 -4.64 3.99 16.37
N GLU A 205 -4.12 5.20 16.46
CA GLU A 205 -3.36 5.71 17.59
C GLU A 205 -3.86 7.11 17.97
N VAL A 206 -4.16 7.27 19.25
CA VAL A 206 -4.61 8.55 19.84
C VAL A 206 -3.77 8.90 21.05
N HIS A 207 -3.33 10.16 21.10
CA HIS A 207 -2.68 10.74 22.26
C HIS A 207 -3.72 11.50 23.07
N VAL A 208 -3.88 11.11 24.33
CA VAL A 208 -4.87 11.71 25.22
C VAL A 208 -4.17 12.25 26.46
N ARG A 209 -4.47 13.51 26.79
CA ARG A 209 -4.10 14.11 28.08
C ARG A 209 -5.34 14.19 28.95
N PHE A 210 -5.24 13.63 30.15
CA PHE A 210 -6.26 13.72 31.18
C PHE A 210 -5.76 14.55 32.35
N ALA A 211 -6.64 15.32 32.96
CA ALA A 211 -6.38 15.95 34.24
C ALA A 211 -6.20 14.85 35.32
N ILE A 212 -5.47 15.19 36.38
CA ILE A 212 -5.33 14.33 37.57
C ILE A 212 -5.95 15.04 38.76
N LEU A 213 -6.74 14.30 39.53
CA LEU A 213 -7.35 14.72 40.78
C LEU A 213 -6.66 14.04 41.96
N ARG A 214 -6.69 14.66 43.14
CA ARG A 214 -6.28 13.98 44.37
C ARG A 214 -7.37 12.98 44.77
N ALA A 215 -6.99 11.80 45.23
CA ALA A 215 -7.96 10.85 45.77
C ALA A 215 -8.60 11.44 47.04
N GLY A 216 -9.93 11.57 47.05
CA GLY A 216 -10.71 11.94 48.24
C GLY A 216 -11.15 13.40 48.40
N SER A 217 -11.22 14.20 47.31
CA SER A 217 -11.89 15.52 47.32
C SER A 217 -13.26 15.46 46.66
#